data_AF-A0A8C6T251-F1
#
_entry.id   AF-A0A8C6T251-F1
#
_cell.length_a   1.000
_cell.length_b   1.000
_cell.length_c   1.000
_cell.angle_alpha   90.00
_cell.angle_beta   90.00
_cell.angle_gamma   90.00
#
_symmetry.space_group_name_H-M   'P 1'
#
loop_
_entity.id
_entity.type
_entity.pdbx_description
1 polymer ?
#
loop_
_entity_poly.entity_id
_entity_poly.type
_entity_poly.pdbx_seq_one_letter_code
_entity_poly.pdbx_strand_id
1 'polypeptide(L)' 'VTLRCRCEKHQHQNPILTVKYGAGRIMVCGCFVASGPGQHAIINGKINLQVYEDILQKNLRHLQQRGIST' A
#
# COMPACT_ATOMS: atom_id res chain seq x y z
N VAL A 1 -22.36 10.01 -13.35
CA VAL A 1 -22.48 9.23 -12.09
C VAL A 1 -22.18 10.16 -10.94
N THR A 2 -23.17 10.51 -10.12
CA THR A 2 -23.01 11.42 -8.97
C THR A 2 -23.19 10.59 -7.70
N LEU A 3 -22.11 10.37 -6.95
CA LEU A 3 -22.11 9.53 -5.75
C LEU A 3 -22.52 10.34 -4.52
N ARG A 4 -23.80 10.31 -4.11
CA ARG A 4 -24.23 10.94 -2.84
C ARG A 4 -24.13 9.95 -1.69
N CYS A 5 -23.15 10.13 -0.80
CA CYS A 5 -23.13 9.47 0.51
C CYS A 5 -23.96 10.32 1.50
N ARG A 6 -25.04 9.78 2.08
CA ARG A 6 -25.76 10.42 3.19
C ARG A 6 -25.23 9.86 4.51
N CYS A 7 -24.54 10.68 5.28
CA CYS A 7 -24.38 10.46 6.72
C CYS A 7 -25.20 11.55 7.43
N GLU A 8 -26.23 11.14 8.17
CA GLU A 8 -27.07 12.04 8.96
C GLU A 8 -26.31 12.52 10.20
N LYS A 9 -25.59 13.63 10.02
CA LYS A 9 -25.19 14.65 11.02
C LYS A 9 -23.89 15.25 10.50
N HIS A 10 -24.00 16.34 9.77
CA HIS A 10 -23.13 17.53 9.80
C HIS A 10 -23.69 18.52 8.78
N GLN A 11 -24.11 19.68 9.26
CA GLN A 11 -24.68 20.74 8.45
C GLN A 11 -23.63 21.30 7.47
N HIS A 12 -24.08 21.45 6.22
CA HIS A 12 -23.73 22.50 5.27
C HIS A 12 -22.25 22.72 4.94
N GLN A 13 -21.73 21.86 4.07
CA GLN A 13 -20.94 22.23 2.88
C GLN A 13 -21.03 21.03 1.93
N ASN A 14 -21.29 21.25 0.64
CA ASN A 14 -21.31 20.17 -0.36
C ASN A 14 -19.85 19.68 -0.52
N PRO A 15 -19.44 18.54 0.07
CA PRO A 15 -18.08 18.08 -0.14
C PRO A 15 -17.98 17.70 -1.61
N ILE A 16 -17.09 18.38 -2.34
CA ILE A 16 -16.74 17.95 -3.70
C ILE A 16 -16.26 16.50 -3.54
N LEU A 17 -16.95 15.58 -4.21
CA LEU A 17 -16.67 14.16 -4.17
C LEU A 17 -15.29 13.92 -4.77
N THR A 18 -14.27 13.95 -3.93
CA THR A 18 -12.89 13.69 -4.33
C THR A 18 -12.63 12.20 -4.16
N VAL A 19 -12.37 11.52 -5.27
CA VAL A 19 -12.00 10.09 -5.26
C VAL A 19 -10.63 9.89 -4.60
N LYS A 20 -9.75 10.89 -4.71
CA LYS A 20 -8.45 10.96 -4.02
C LYS A 20 -8.21 12.39 -3.55
N TYR A 21 -7.94 12.56 -2.27
CA TYR A 21 -7.60 13.85 -1.68
C TYR A 21 -6.11 14.18 -1.91
N GLY A 22 -5.79 15.47 -2.09
CA GLY A 22 -4.48 15.96 -2.55
C GLY A 22 -3.32 15.94 -1.54
N ALA A 23 -3.44 15.25 -0.40
CA ALA A 23 -2.45 15.25 0.68
C ALA A 23 -1.21 14.37 0.40
N GLY A 24 -0.99 13.96 -0.85
CA GLY A 24 0.07 13.04 -1.24
C GLY A 24 -0.35 11.57 -1.17
N ARG A 25 0.57 10.69 -1.59
CA ARG A 25 0.38 9.24 -1.60
C ARG A 25 1.68 8.54 -1.21
N ILE A 26 1.59 7.56 -0.34
CA ILE A 26 2.70 6.64 -0.03
C ILE A 26 2.38 5.31 -0.69
N MET A 27 3.39 4.67 -1.26
CA MET A 27 3.27 3.32 -1.79
C MET A 27 4.08 2.38 -0.91
N VAL A 28 3.48 1.28 -0.49
CA VAL A 28 4.13 0.25 0.33
C VAL A 28 4.01 -1.08 -0.40
N CYS A 29 5.11 -1.80 -0.55
CA CYS A 29 5.14 -3.15 -1.10
C CYS A 29 5.68 -4.09 -0.03
N GLY A 30 5.04 -5.23 0.21
CA GLY A 30 5.53 -6.20 1.18
C GLY A 30 5.07 -7.62 0.87
N CYS A 31 5.76 -8.58 1.48
CA CYS A 31 5.44 -9.99 1.39
C CYS A 31 4.68 -10.44 2.63
N PHE A 32 3.69 -11.31 2.44
CA PHE A 32 2.93 -11.93 3.52
C PHE A 32 3.14 -13.45 3.46
N VAL A 33 3.29 -14.06 4.62
CA VAL A 33 3.40 -15.51 4.79
C VAL A 33 2.32 -15.97 5.75
N ALA A 34 2.03 -17.29 5.78
CA ALA A 34 1.01 -17.84 6.67
C ALA A 34 1.25 -17.51 8.16
N SER A 35 2.52 -17.37 8.56
CA SER A 35 2.91 -16.99 9.92
C SER A 35 2.75 -15.50 10.25
N GLY A 36 2.33 -14.67 9.28
CA GLY A 36 2.08 -13.24 9.47
C GLY A 36 2.75 -12.34 8.43
N PRO A 37 2.71 -11.01 8.66
CA PRO A 37 3.33 -10.04 7.76
C PRO A 37 4.85 -10.25 7.71
N GLY A 38 5.37 -10.36 6.50
CA GLY A 38 6.80 -10.44 6.22
C GLY A 38 7.43 -9.06 6.02
N GLN A 39 8.53 -9.03 5.28
CA GLN A 39 9.26 -7.81 4.99
C GLN A 39 8.43 -6.87 4.09
N HIS A 40 8.48 -5.57 4.35
CA HIS A 40 7.88 -4.53 3.51
C HIS A 40 8.86 -3.39 3.24
N ALA A 41 8.60 -2.64 2.16
CA ALA A 41 9.38 -1.52 1.67
C ALA A 41 8.45 -0.34 1.36
N ILE A 42 8.81 0.83 1.88
CA ILE A 42 8.16 2.09 1.54
C ILE A 42 8.82 2.60 0.25
N ILE A 43 8.01 2.80 -0.78
CA ILE A 43 8.47 3.28 -2.08
C ILE A 43 8.14 4.76 -2.21
N ASN A 44 9.18 5.54 -2.47
CA ASN A 44 9.05 6.95 -2.80
C ASN A 44 8.80 7.09 -4.31
N GLY A 45 7.58 7.43 -4.71
CA GLY A 45 7.20 7.57 -6.12
C GLY A 45 6.70 6.27 -6.76
N LYS A 46 7.12 6.00 -8.01
CA LYS A 46 6.66 4.85 -8.80
C LYS A 46 7.69 3.73 -8.73
N ILE A 47 7.23 2.48 -8.60
CA ILE A 47 8.09 1.30 -8.76
C ILE A 47 8.62 1.30 -10.20
N ASN A 48 9.92 1.14 -10.35
CA ASN A 48 10.56 0.73 -11.59
C ASN A 48 11.04 -0.73 -11.44
N LEU A 49 11.48 -1.34 -12.55
CA LEU A 49 11.92 -2.74 -12.55
C LEU A 49 13.07 -2.97 -11.54
N GLN A 50 14.07 -2.07 -11.51
CA GLN A 50 15.23 -2.23 -10.63
C GLN A 50 14.84 -2.21 -9.15
N VAL A 51 13.98 -1.27 -8.73
CA VAL A 51 13.45 -1.19 -7.36
C VAL A 51 12.63 -2.44 -7.03
N TYR A 52 11.88 -2.96 -8.00
CA TYR A 52 11.12 -4.19 -7.81
C TYR A 52 12.04 -5.39 -7.58
N GLU A 53 13.05 -5.58 -8.43
CA GLU A 53 14.04 -6.65 -8.29
C GLU A 53 14.80 -6.57 -6.96
N ASP A 54 15.19 -5.36 -6.54
CA ASP A 54 15.86 -5.15 -5.25
C ASP A 54 14.96 -5.53 -4.06
N ILE A 55 13.69 -5.14 -4.09
CA ILE A 55 12.71 -5.50 -3.05
C ILE A 55 12.49 -7.01 -3.06
N LEU A 56 12.36 -7.61 -4.24
CA LEU A 56 12.16 -9.05 -4.40
C LEU A 56 13.34 -9.85 -3.85
N GLN A 57 14.58 -9.51 -4.22
CA GLN A 57 15.77 -10.17 -3.70
C GLN A 57 15.89 -10.04 -2.18
N LYS A 58 15.61 -8.86 -1.62
CA LYS A 58 15.61 -8.64 -0.17
C LYS A 58 14.57 -9.51 0.53
N ASN A 59 13.36 -9.60 -0.03
CA ASN A 59 12.28 -10.41 0.52
C ASN A 59 12.65 -11.91 0.48
N LEU A 60 13.19 -12.40 -0.64
CA LEU A 60 13.61 -13.80 -0.78
C LEU A 60 14.73 -14.17 0.21
N ARG A 61 15.75 -13.34 0.36
CA ARG A 61 16.81 -13.55 1.36
C ARG A 61 16.26 -13.61 2.78
N HIS A 62 15.33 -12.73 3.10
CA HIS A 62 14.69 -12.69 4.41
C HIS A 62 13.82 -13.94 4.67
N LEU A 63 13.13 -14.46 3.65
CA LEU A 63 12.38 -15.73 3.75
C LEU A 63 13.31 -16.93 3.97
N GLN A 64 14.41 -17.00 3.22
CA GLN A 64 15.42 -18.06 3.39
C GLN A 64 16.05 -18.04 4.79
N GLN A 65 16.38 -16.86 5.32
CA GLN A 65 16.93 -16.72 6.68
C GLN A 65 15.97 -17.14 7.79
N ARG A 66 14.65 -17.02 7.56
CA ARG A 66 13.63 -17.41 8.53
C ARG A 66 13.25 -18.88 8.45
N GLY A 67 13.93 -19.66 7.60
CA GLY A 67 13.61 -21.08 7.41
C GLY A 67 12.19 -21.31 6.88
N ILE A 68 11.55 -20.27 6.32
CA ILE A 68 10.26 -20.37 5.64
C ILE A 68 10.58 -20.85 4.23
N SER A 69 11.04 -22.09 4.14
CA SER A 69 11.16 -22.79 2.86
C SER A 69 9.76 -23.25 2.49
N THR A 70 9.27 -22.80 1.34
CA THR A 70 8.03 -23.26 0.72
C THR A 70 8.05 -24.78 0.55
#